data_AF-A0A800JHH7-F1
#
_entry.id   AF-A0A800JHH7-F1
#
_cell.length_a   1.000
_cell.length_b   1.000
_cell.length_c   1.000
_cell.angle_alpha   90.00
_cell.angle_beta   90.00
_cell.angle_gamma   90.00
#
_symmetry.space_group_name_H-M   'P 1'
#
loop_
_entity.id
_entity.type
_entity.pdbx_description
1 polymer ?
#
loop_
_entity_poly.entity_id
_entity_poly.type
_entity_poly.pdbx_seq_one_letter_code
_entity_poly.pdbx_strand_id
1 'polypeptide(L)'
;MKSTKPIFTIAVAVSLFAFCKTTSIYAANYQTTVIKLEPTFYYELNETETDGGAMDTMGNAPKPGVFNGDYGIGGPEVGGEGPMTVFSADDFEGIPVPGLGGTDNLAHYSNNSGHVTLGDGNLYGSSSITVALFFKAGPAQGGDRIFTNNLSDPSKSFQLNVANDGLVLAVDPGQTGLAAERTLFMEDNSGPDRRLIQTDSGWFHVVTSTFGSSGRDRAANFKLWINGVDRTDNLQPNVTGWGIDTGLAKIGGRKADPANSTTHSGAQDEVAIWLDRVLTDKEALSLWEAAITEKKIPLVIEDVQLDLGKSSNAVTVTWNSRRGRVYGVYSTTNLQSGEWEELDDGIESEGDSTSFTDEGIPLTEKKRFYKVMELE
;
A
#
# COMPACT_ATOMS: atom_id res chain seq x y z
N MET A 1 -1.95 -28.05 61.37
CA MET A 1 -0.69 -27.95 60.60
C MET A 1 -0.63 -29.17 59.69
N LYS A 2 -0.50 -29.15 58.36
CA LYS A 2 -0.31 -28.13 57.32
C LYS A 2 -1.20 -28.57 56.14
N SER A 3 -1.96 -27.63 55.57
CA SER A 3 -2.69 -27.84 54.30
C SER A 3 -1.70 -27.68 53.15
N THR A 4 -1.61 -28.71 52.30
CA THR A 4 -0.86 -28.70 51.04
C THR A 4 -1.69 -28.01 49.96
N LYS A 5 -1.30 -26.80 49.56
CA LYS A 5 -1.76 -26.18 48.32
C LYS A 5 -0.90 -26.69 47.15
N PRO A 6 -1.47 -27.08 46.01
CA PRO A 6 -0.70 -27.18 44.78
C PRO A 6 -0.48 -25.76 44.24
N ILE A 7 0.80 -25.42 44.02
CA ILE A 7 1.21 -24.25 43.25
C ILE A 7 1.12 -24.66 41.78
N PHE A 8 0.15 -24.11 41.06
CA PHE A 8 0.20 -24.12 39.60
C PHE A 8 0.99 -22.90 39.16
N THR A 9 2.20 -23.15 38.64
CA THR A 9 2.96 -22.16 37.88
C THR A 9 2.38 -22.13 36.47
N ILE A 10 1.69 -21.06 36.10
CA ILE A 10 1.34 -20.78 34.72
C ILE A 10 2.37 -19.76 34.21
N ALA A 11 3.07 -20.13 33.15
CA ALA A 11 4.00 -19.25 32.46
C ALA A 11 3.20 -18.11 31.81
N VAL A 12 3.54 -16.87 32.17
CA VAL A 12 3.03 -15.67 31.49
C VAL A 12 3.95 -15.39 30.31
N ALA A 13 3.46 -15.59 29.10
CA ALA A 13 4.06 -15.04 27.90
C ALA A 13 3.65 -13.56 27.83
N VAL A 14 4.62 -12.66 27.98
CA VAL A 14 4.45 -11.24 27.68
C VAL A 14 4.74 -11.06 26.20
N SER A 15 3.69 -10.89 25.39
CA SER A 15 3.84 -10.36 24.03
C SER A 15 3.70 -8.84 24.07
N LEU A 16 4.74 -8.15 23.57
CA LEU A 16 4.74 -6.71 23.34
C LEU A 16 3.64 -6.37 22.32
N PHE A 17 2.78 -5.41 22.67
CA PHE A 17 1.92 -4.71 21.71
C PHE A 17 2.76 -3.75 20.87
N ALA A 18 2.65 -3.87 19.54
CA ALA A 18 2.97 -2.80 18.61
C ALA A 18 1.65 -2.17 18.14
N PHE A 19 1.65 -0.84 18.06
CA PHE A 19 0.50 0.03 17.80
C PHE A 19 0.04 0.01 16.33
N CYS A 20 -1.28 0.18 16.17
CA CYS A 20 -2.07 0.76 15.07
C CYS A 20 -1.61 0.58 13.62
N LYS A 21 -2.48 -0.04 12.81
CA LYS A 21 -2.78 0.43 11.44
C LYS A 21 -4.26 0.29 11.08
N THR A 22 -4.68 1.21 10.23
CA THR A 22 -5.96 1.47 9.56
C THR A 22 -6.49 0.25 8.80
N THR A 23 -7.80 0.04 8.76
CA THR A 23 -8.43 -1.13 8.15
C THR A 23 -9.35 -0.75 7.01
N SER A 24 -9.44 -1.67 6.06
CA SER A 24 -9.97 -1.45 4.72
C SER A 24 -11.30 -2.17 4.55
N ILE A 25 -12.24 -1.54 3.83
CA ILE A 25 -13.55 -2.07 3.46
C ILE A 25 -13.45 -3.24 2.45
N TYR A 26 -12.31 -3.44 1.80
CA TYR A 26 -12.05 -4.63 0.98
C TYR A 26 -10.89 -5.39 1.59
N ALA A 27 -10.85 -6.70 1.37
CA ALA A 27 -9.66 -7.44 1.72
C ALA A 27 -8.50 -6.78 1.00
N ALA A 28 -7.54 -6.28 1.76
CA ALA A 28 -6.30 -5.70 1.33
C ALA A 28 -5.43 -6.81 0.68
N ASN A 29 -5.94 -7.43 -0.39
CA ASN A 29 -5.35 -8.58 -1.06
C ASN A 29 -4.04 -8.13 -1.69
N TYR A 30 -4.05 -6.92 -2.25
CA TYR A 30 -2.85 -6.28 -2.74
C TYR A 30 -1.85 -6.06 -1.60
N GLN A 31 -2.22 -5.35 -0.54
CA GLN A 31 -1.33 -5.02 0.58
C GLN A 31 -0.80 -6.28 1.28
N THR A 32 -1.65 -7.28 1.49
CA THR A 32 -1.26 -8.59 2.03
C THR A 32 -0.26 -9.30 1.12
N THR A 33 -0.47 -9.23 -0.20
CA THR A 33 0.44 -9.82 -1.18
C THR A 33 1.77 -9.07 -1.20
N VAL A 34 1.75 -7.74 -1.13
CA VAL A 34 2.96 -6.90 -1.00
C VAL A 34 3.73 -7.30 0.26
N ILE A 35 3.10 -7.30 1.43
CA ILE A 35 3.74 -7.66 2.71
C ILE A 35 4.33 -9.07 2.66
N LYS A 36 3.61 -10.04 2.07
CA LYS A 36 4.10 -11.42 1.90
C LYS A 36 5.32 -11.51 1.00
N LEU A 37 5.47 -10.58 0.05
CA LEU A 37 6.68 -10.47 -0.75
C LEU A 37 7.81 -9.76 -0.01
N GLU A 38 7.65 -9.36 1.24
CA GLU A 38 8.70 -8.83 2.12
C GLU A 38 9.49 -7.65 1.50
N PRO A 39 8.83 -6.53 1.15
CA PRO A 39 9.54 -5.31 0.74
C PRO A 39 10.41 -4.78 1.87
N THR A 40 11.44 -4.03 1.49
CA THR A 40 12.26 -3.30 2.45
C THR A 40 11.47 -2.13 3.03
N PHE A 41 10.73 -1.40 2.18
CA PHE A 41 9.84 -0.32 2.62
C PHE A 41 8.51 -0.43 1.90
N TYR A 42 7.44 -0.05 2.57
CA TYR A 42 6.12 -0.02 1.99
C TYR A 42 5.31 1.15 2.52
N TYR A 43 4.98 2.08 1.65
CA TYR A 43 4.15 3.25 1.95
C TYR A 43 2.81 3.07 1.27
N GLU A 44 1.81 2.68 2.05
CA GLU A 44 0.43 2.57 1.56
C GLU A 44 -0.14 3.94 1.17
N LEU A 45 0.30 5.04 1.79
CA LEU A 45 -0.19 6.41 1.51
C LEU A 45 -1.68 6.63 1.85
N ASN A 46 -2.18 5.87 2.82
CA ASN A 46 -3.53 5.94 3.36
C ASN A 46 -3.75 7.05 4.42
N GLU A 47 -2.78 7.94 4.62
CA GLU A 47 -2.91 9.02 5.60
C GLU A 47 -4.00 10.03 5.20
N THR A 48 -4.80 10.49 6.17
CA THR A 48 -5.84 11.53 6.00
C THR A 48 -5.41 12.89 6.52
N GLU A 49 -4.28 12.95 7.22
CA GLU A 49 -3.69 14.17 7.76
C GLU A 49 -2.19 14.17 7.47
N THR A 50 -1.61 15.37 7.37
CA THR A 50 -0.16 15.50 7.11
C THR A 50 0.67 15.34 8.39
N ASP A 51 0.05 15.54 9.54
CA ASP A 51 0.67 15.36 10.85
C ASP A 51 1.01 13.87 11.07
N GLY A 52 2.23 13.60 11.51
CA GLY A 52 2.74 12.22 11.68
C GLY A 52 3.48 11.67 10.45
N GLY A 53 3.20 12.19 9.26
CA GLY A 53 3.94 11.85 8.03
C GLY A 53 3.56 10.50 7.41
N ALA A 54 4.16 10.20 6.25
CA ALA A 54 3.91 8.97 5.50
C ALA A 54 4.56 7.75 6.18
N MET A 55 3.76 6.76 6.55
CA MET A 55 4.18 5.64 7.38
C MET A 55 4.68 4.46 6.56
N ASP A 56 5.89 3.99 6.87
CA ASP A 56 6.40 2.71 6.36
C ASP A 56 5.75 1.54 7.11
N THR A 57 4.88 0.78 6.43
CA THR A 57 4.22 -0.43 6.95
C THR A 57 5.20 -1.51 7.38
N MET A 58 6.38 -1.57 6.77
CA MET A 58 7.40 -2.54 7.16
C MET A 58 8.17 -2.13 8.43
N GLY A 59 8.03 -0.88 8.87
CA GLY A 59 8.68 -0.36 10.08
C GLY A 59 10.20 -0.23 9.98
N ASN A 60 10.76 -0.24 8.77
CA ASN A 60 12.21 -0.17 8.53
C ASN A 60 12.70 1.26 8.33
N ALA A 61 11.83 2.18 7.92
CA ALA A 61 12.17 3.60 7.82
C ALA A 61 12.52 4.19 9.20
N PRO A 62 13.62 4.96 9.32
CA PRO A 62 14.05 5.50 10.62
C PRO A 62 13.09 6.54 11.20
N LYS A 63 12.25 7.12 10.34
CA LYS A 63 11.18 8.05 10.67
C LYS A 63 10.12 8.03 9.56
N PRO A 64 8.89 8.48 9.83
CA PRO A 64 7.90 8.70 8.79
C PRO A 64 8.40 9.69 7.73
N GLY A 65 7.94 9.50 6.50
CA GLY A 65 8.16 10.44 5.40
C GLY A 65 7.46 11.77 5.68
N VAL A 66 8.04 12.88 5.19
CA VAL A 66 7.49 14.22 5.41
C VAL A 66 6.68 14.64 4.20
N PHE A 67 5.42 14.95 4.40
CA PHE A 67 4.58 15.63 3.41
C PHE A 67 5.06 17.08 3.24
N ASN A 68 5.58 17.43 2.06
CA ASN A 68 6.10 18.75 1.74
C ASN A 68 5.20 19.44 0.72
N GLY A 69 4.72 20.63 1.03
CA GLY A 69 3.79 21.40 0.19
C GLY A 69 2.82 22.21 1.04
N ASP A 70 1.96 22.98 0.39
CA ASP A 70 0.86 23.70 1.04
C ASP A 70 -0.45 22.90 0.85
N TYR A 71 -0.75 21.99 1.79
CA TYR A 71 -1.93 21.10 1.76
C TYR A 71 -3.25 21.82 2.08
N GLY A 72 -3.35 23.10 1.70
CA GLY A 72 -4.58 23.88 1.71
C GLY A 72 -5.47 23.60 0.50
N ILE A 73 -6.58 24.34 0.41
CA ILE A 73 -7.56 24.20 -0.68
C ILE A 73 -6.87 24.44 -2.04
N GLY A 74 -6.93 23.44 -2.91
CA GLY A 74 -6.37 23.50 -4.27
C GLY A 74 -4.87 23.17 -4.37
N GLY A 75 -4.23 22.74 -3.28
CA GLY A 75 -2.86 22.25 -3.23
C GLY A 75 -2.73 20.73 -3.41
N PRO A 76 -1.62 20.12 -2.95
CA PRO A 76 -1.54 18.67 -2.76
C PRO A 76 -2.54 18.19 -1.71
N GLU A 77 -2.85 16.90 -1.75
CA GLU A 77 -3.86 16.29 -0.88
C GLU A 77 -3.35 14.97 -0.31
N VAL A 78 -3.65 14.73 0.96
CA VAL A 78 -3.60 13.41 1.62
C VAL A 78 -5.05 12.98 1.85
N GLY A 79 -5.32 11.68 1.82
CA GLY A 79 -6.68 11.17 1.97
C GLY A 79 -7.55 11.32 0.73
N GLY A 80 -6.94 11.63 -0.43
CA GLY A 80 -7.67 11.64 -1.70
C GLY A 80 -8.02 10.22 -2.14
N GLU A 81 -9.04 10.06 -2.98
CA GLU A 81 -9.50 8.73 -3.44
C GLU A 81 -8.36 7.98 -4.17
N GLY A 82 -8.08 6.74 -3.74
CA GLY A 82 -7.16 5.83 -4.40
C GLY A 82 -7.73 5.22 -5.70
N PRO A 83 -7.02 4.24 -6.30
CA PRO A 83 -7.48 3.57 -7.50
C PRO A 83 -8.71 2.69 -7.25
N MET A 84 -9.83 3.03 -7.89
CA MET A 84 -10.99 2.13 -8.06
C MET A 84 -10.88 1.31 -9.34
N THR A 85 -10.35 1.93 -10.39
CA THR A 85 -10.03 1.33 -11.68
C THR A 85 -8.66 1.83 -12.14
N VAL A 86 -7.98 1.05 -12.97
CA VAL A 86 -6.79 1.48 -13.72
C VAL A 86 -7.10 1.61 -15.19
N PHE A 87 -6.28 2.39 -15.90
CA PHE A 87 -6.45 2.69 -17.30
C PHE A 87 -6.52 1.44 -18.19
N SER A 88 -7.43 1.48 -19.16
CA SER A 88 -7.42 0.60 -20.33
C SER A 88 -7.85 1.41 -21.54
N ALA A 89 -7.11 1.34 -22.65
CA ALA A 89 -7.61 1.95 -23.89
C ALA A 89 -8.69 1.09 -24.57
N ASP A 90 -8.85 -0.17 -24.12
CA ASP A 90 -9.88 -1.09 -24.63
C ASP A 90 -11.19 -0.98 -23.84
N ASP A 91 -11.17 -0.39 -22.66
CA ASP A 91 -12.33 -0.16 -21.80
C ASP A 91 -12.29 1.24 -21.19
N PHE A 92 -13.21 2.10 -21.60
CA PHE A 92 -13.28 3.49 -21.14
C PHE A 92 -13.62 3.62 -19.65
N GLU A 93 -14.21 2.59 -19.03
CA GLU A 93 -14.45 2.55 -17.58
C GLU A 93 -13.19 2.11 -16.80
N GLY A 94 -12.17 1.62 -17.52
CA GLY A 94 -10.95 1.08 -16.94
C GLY A 94 -11.11 -0.36 -16.43
N ILE A 95 -10.02 -0.92 -15.92
CA ILE A 95 -9.98 -2.25 -15.31
C ILE A 95 -10.20 -2.08 -13.81
N PRO A 96 -11.26 -2.68 -13.22
CA PRO A 96 -11.49 -2.62 -11.78
C PRO A 96 -10.35 -3.25 -10.98
N VAL A 97 -9.99 -2.60 -9.86
CA VAL A 97 -8.98 -3.07 -8.91
C VAL A 97 -9.56 -3.25 -7.50
N PRO A 98 -10.56 -4.14 -7.33
CA PRO A 98 -11.27 -4.32 -6.06
C PRO A 98 -10.40 -4.87 -4.93
N GLY A 99 -9.21 -5.41 -5.23
CA GLY A 99 -8.28 -5.95 -4.24
C GLY A 99 -7.45 -4.91 -3.48
N LEU A 100 -7.61 -3.62 -3.80
CA LEU A 100 -6.91 -2.51 -3.17
C LEU A 100 -7.59 -1.95 -1.92
N GLY A 101 -8.85 -2.26 -1.64
CA GLY A 101 -9.56 -1.57 -0.56
C GLY A 101 -10.65 -0.61 -1.01
N GLY A 102 -10.91 -0.52 -2.32
CA GLY A 102 -11.94 0.32 -2.92
C GLY A 102 -12.01 1.72 -2.30
N THR A 103 -13.20 2.17 -1.87
CA THR A 103 -13.38 3.57 -1.38
C THR A 103 -12.63 3.90 -0.10
N ASP A 104 -12.13 2.89 0.63
CA ASP A 104 -11.29 3.10 1.81
C ASP A 104 -9.82 3.24 1.48
N ASN A 105 -9.43 2.85 0.27
CA ASN A 105 -8.07 3.05 -0.19
C ASN A 105 -7.91 4.50 -0.60
N LEU A 106 -6.98 5.18 0.06
CA LEU A 106 -6.67 6.58 -0.14
C LEU A 106 -5.30 6.71 -0.80
N ALA A 107 -4.96 7.91 -1.24
CA ALA A 107 -3.72 8.18 -1.92
C ALA A 107 -3.17 9.56 -1.60
N HIS A 108 -1.90 9.75 -1.93
CA HIS A 108 -1.25 11.06 -1.93
C HIS A 108 -1.34 11.70 -3.32
N TYR A 109 -1.96 12.87 -3.39
CA TYR A 109 -2.03 13.68 -4.60
C TYR A 109 -0.95 14.75 -4.55
N SER A 110 0.00 14.67 -5.49
CA SER A 110 1.10 15.61 -5.60
C SER A 110 0.66 16.94 -6.23
N ASN A 111 -0.30 16.92 -7.17
CA ASN A 111 -0.92 18.11 -7.77
C ASN A 111 0.06 19.23 -8.18
N ASN A 112 1.25 18.89 -8.70
CA ASN A 112 2.34 19.83 -9.04
C ASN A 112 2.85 20.69 -7.87
N SER A 113 2.44 20.44 -6.64
CA SER A 113 2.61 21.37 -5.52
C SER A 113 2.90 20.70 -4.18
N GLY A 114 3.02 19.36 -4.15
CA GLY A 114 3.50 18.63 -3.01
C GLY A 114 4.15 17.30 -3.35
N HIS A 115 4.95 16.80 -2.43
CA HIS A 115 5.62 15.50 -2.53
C HIS A 115 5.95 14.95 -1.13
N VAL A 116 6.26 13.66 -1.06
CA VAL A 116 6.74 13.03 0.18
C VAL A 116 8.26 12.96 0.16
N THR A 117 8.93 13.47 1.19
CA THR A 117 10.37 13.28 1.41
C THR A 117 10.59 12.15 2.41
N LEU A 118 11.17 11.05 1.97
CA LEU A 118 11.35 9.83 2.77
C LEU A 118 12.59 9.90 3.68
N GLY A 119 13.60 10.68 3.30
CA GLY A 119 14.84 10.84 4.07
C GLY A 119 16.09 10.67 3.22
N ASP A 120 17.19 10.26 3.84
CA ASP A 120 18.48 10.06 3.16
C ASP A 120 18.34 9.04 2.02
N GLY A 121 18.66 9.47 0.80
CA GLY A 121 18.60 8.66 -0.41
C GLY A 121 19.42 7.38 -0.33
N ASN A 122 20.51 7.37 0.46
CA ASN A 122 21.36 6.19 0.61
C ASN A 122 20.64 5.02 1.30
N LEU A 123 19.62 5.31 2.12
CA LEU A 123 18.78 4.27 2.72
C LEU A 123 17.90 3.55 1.69
N TYR A 124 17.71 4.15 0.51
CA TYR A 124 16.91 3.64 -0.60
C TYR A 124 17.79 3.29 -1.82
N GLY A 125 19.11 3.27 -1.65
CA GLY A 125 20.08 3.01 -2.69
C GLY A 125 20.56 1.57 -2.71
N SER A 126 20.42 0.88 -3.85
CA SER A 126 20.84 -0.52 -3.99
C SER A 126 21.28 -0.85 -5.42
N SER A 127 22.23 -1.77 -5.55
CA SER A 127 22.65 -2.33 -6.85
C SER A 127 21.56 -3.12 -7.54
N SER A 128 20.60 -3.66 -6.79
CA SER A 128 19.37 -4.28 -7.28
C SER A 128 18.16 -3.71 -6.55
N ILE A 129 17.14 -3.30 -7.28
CA ILE A 129 15.95 -2.68 -6.70
C ILE A 129 14.72 -3.03 -7.52
N THR A 130 13.61 -3.28 -6.85
CA THR A 130 12.25 -3.25 -7.42
C THR A 130 11.44 -2.18 -6.72
N VAL A 131 10.66 -1.43 -7.50
CA VAL A 131 9.61 -0.53 -6.99
C VAL A 131 8.30 -0.94 -7.65
N ALA A 132 7.27 -1.18 -6.84
CA ALA A 132 5.90 -1.37 -7.29
C ALA A 132 5.03 -0.25 -6.69
N LEU A 133 4.07 0.26 -7.45
CA LEU A 133 3.16 1.30 -7.00
C LEU A 133 1.95 1.43 -7.93
N PHE A 134 0.97 2.20 -7.47
CA PHE A 134 0.00 2.83 -8.33
C PHE A 134 0.36 4.31 -8.51
N PHE A 135 0.16 4.83 -9.71
CA PHE A 135 0.23 6.28 -9.92
C PHE A 135 -0.89 6.74 -10.85
N LYS A 136 -1.44 7.91 -10.56
CA LYS A 136 -2.44 8.56 -11.40
C LYS A 136 -1.71 9.41 -12.43
N ALA A 137 -1.98 9.19 -13.71
CA ALA A 137 -1.42 10.01 -14.77
C ALA A 137 -1.78 11.48 -14.59
N GLY A 138 -0.89 12.33 -15.05
CA GLY A 138 -1.07 13.76 -15.13
C GLY A 138 -0.15 14.34 -16.19
N PRO A 139 -0.39 15.58 -16.64
CA PRO A 139 0.46 16.21 -17.64
C PRO A 139 1.89 16.30 -17.11
N ALA A 140 2.85 15.78 -17.87
CA ALA A 140 4.26 15.86 -17.53
C ALA A 140 4.87 17.18 -18.04
N GLN A 141 5.72 17.82 -17.24
CA GLN A 141 6.51 18.99 -17.68
C GLN A 141 7.99 18.65 -17.94
N GLY A 142 8.29 17.37 -18.10
CA GLY A 142 9.61 16.84 -18.40
C GLY A 142 10.40 16.51 -17.14
N GLY A 143 10.42 15.22 -16.79
CA GLY A 143 11.24 14.67 -15.71
C GLY A 143 10.55 14.74 -14.34
N ASP A 144 9.22 14.62 -14.32
CA ASP A 144 8.41 14.63 -13.10
C ASP A 144 8.61 13.30 -12.37
N ARG A 145 9.02 13.38 -11.10
CA ARG A 145 9.44 12.17 -10.37
C ARG A 145 8.26 11.54 -9.67
N ILE A 146 7.98 10.30 -10.06
CA ILE A 146 7.01 9.45 -9.39
C ILE A 146 7.67 8.84 -8.15
N PHE A 147 8.87 8.28 -8.33
CA PHE A 147 9.74 7.83 -7.23
C PHE A 147 11.20 8.10 -7.59
N THR A 148 12.00 8.47 -6.60
CA THR A 148 13.44 8.63 -6.77
C THR A 148 14.17 8.47 -5.44
N ASN A 149 15.32 7.80 -5.44
CA ASN A 149 16.24 7.88 -4.30
C ASN A 149 17.23 9.06 -4.40
N ASN A 150 17.22 9.78 -5.53
CA ASN A 150 18.02 10.98 -5.82
C ASN A 150 19.51 10.85 -5.48
N LEU A 151 20.15 9.74 -5.86
CA LEU A 151 21.60 9.55 -5.69
C LEU A 151 22.36 9.86 -6.99
N SER A 152 23.55 10.47 -6.91
CA SER A 152 24.46 10.58 -8.05
C SER A 152 25.23 9.30 -8.37
N ASP A 153 25.34 8.35 -7.42
CA ASP A 153 26.05 7.08 -7.63
C ASP A 153 25.23 6.17 -8.55
N PRO A 154 25.67 5.95 -9.80
CA PRO A 154 24.88 5.20 -10.78
C PRO A 154 24.81 3.69 -10.48
N SER A 155 25.65 3.20 -9.57
CA SER A 155 25.55 1.83 -9.08
C SER A 155 24.39 1.62 -8.11
N LYS A 156 23.78 2.69 -7.58
CA LYS A 156 22.69 2.63 -6.58
C LYS A 156 21.48 3.49 -6.90
N SER A 157 21.64 4.51 -7.72
CA SER A 157 20.57 5.46 -8.04
C SER A 157 19.42 4.83 -8.81
N PHE A 158 18.20 5.21 -8.50
CA PHE A 158 17.03 4.71 -9.21
C PHE A 158 15.94 5.77 -9.23
N GLN A 159 15.36 5.92 -10.41
CA GLN A 159 14.42 6.98 -10.72
C GLN A 159 13.32 6.40 -11.61
N LEU A 160 12.08 6.49 -11.15
CA LEU A 160 10.88 6.31 -11.95
C LEU A 160 10.27 7.69 -12.19
N ASN A 161 10.14 8.07 -13.45
CA ASN A 161 9.68 9.41 -13.80
C ASN A 161 8.84 9.41 -15.08
N VAL A 162 8.18 10.53 -15.34
CA VAL A 162 7.51 10.78 -16.61
C VAL A 162 8.14 11.98 -17.31
N ALA A 163 8.37 11.83 -18.60
CA ALA A 163 8.82 12.87 -19.52
C ALA A 163 7.70 13.21 -20.51
N ASN A 164 7.94 14.14 -21.43
CA ASN A 164 6.96 14.56 -22.43
C ASN A 164 6.58 13.42 -23.41
N ASP A 165 7.41 12.38 -23.45
CA ASP A 165 7.42 11.33 -24.45
C ASP A 165 6.95 9.98 -23.86
N GLY A 166 6.87 9.86 -22.53
CA GLY A 166 6.42 8.66 -21.84
C GLY A 166 7.04 8.44 -20.45
N LEU A 167 7.00 7.20 -19.98
CA LEU A 167 7.52 6.79 -18.67
C LEU A 167 9.01 6.45 -18.79
N VAL A 168 9.83 6.96 -17.89
CA VAL A 168 11.29 6.82 -17.94
C VAL A 168 11.80 6.16 -16.67
N LEU A 169 12.64 5.15 -16.87
CA LEU A 169 13.45 4.50 -15.84
C LEU A 169 14.89 4.99 -15.99
N ALA A 170 15.48 5.53 -14.92
CA ALA A 170 16.84 6.05 -14.97
C ALA A 170 17.66 5.68 -13.72
N VAL A 171 18.95 5.42 -13.93
CA VAL A 171 19.91 5.06 -12.87
C VAL A 171 21.03 6.07 -12.69
N ASP A 172 20.99 7.21 -13.38
CA ASP A 172 21.96 8.28 -13.19
C ASP A 172 21.24 9.64 -13.39
N PRO A 173 21.13 10.50 -12.36
CA PRO A 173 20.52 11.82 -12.52
C PRO A 173 21.41 12.79 -13.30
N GLY A 174 22.71 12.53 -13.43
CA GLY A 174 23.67 13.39 -14.14
C GLY A 174 23.88 13.00 -15.61
N GLN A 175 23.34 11.88 -16.07
CA GLN A 175 23.56 11.35 -17.42
C GLN A 175 22.26 10.89 -18.07
N THR A 176 22.29 10.73 -19.39
CA THR A 176 21.17 10.19 -20.18
C THR A 176 21.69 9.19 -21.22
N GLY A 177 20.77 8.60 -21.98
CA GLY A 177 21.10 7.66 -23.06
C GLY A 177 21.26 6.22 -22.61
N LEU A 178 21.85 5.42 -23.50
CA LEU A 178 21.99 3.96 -23.38
C LEU A 178 22.56 3.46 -22.05
N ALA A 179 23.42 4.27 -21.41
CA ALA A 179 24.10 3.91 -20.18
C ALA A 179 23.35 4.34 -18.89
N ALA A 180 22.26 5.11 -19.01
CA ALA A 180 21.62 5.74 -17.85
C ALA A 180 20.10 5.53 -17.81
N GLU A 181 19.41 5.38 -18.94
CA GLU A 181 17.94 5.38 -18.94
C GLU A 181 17.30 4.50 -20.02
N ARG A 182 16.02 4.17 -19.78
CA ARG A 182 15.10 3.64 -20.78
C ARG A 182 13.74 4.31 -20.64
N THR A 183 13.11 4.59 -21.77
CA THR A 183 11.78 5.19 -21.90
C THR A 183 10.83 4.18 -22.52
N LEU A 184 9.66 4.06 -21.91
CA LEU A 184 8.48 3.49 -22.53
C LEU A 184 7.72 4.62 -23.23
N PHE A 185 7.83 4.70 -24.55
CA PHE A 185 7.24 5.78 -25.33
C PHE A 185 5.72 5.63 -25.45
N MET A 186 4.98 6.74 -25.48
CA MET A 186 3.53 6.73 -25.69
C MET A 186 3.12 6.18 -27.07
N GLU A 187 3.96 6.41 -28.09
CA GLU A 187 3.61 6.22 -29.51
C GLU A 187 4.21 4.95 -30.14
N ASP A 188 4.78 4.04 -29.35
CA ASP A 188 5.47 2.86 -29.90
C ASP A 188 4.53 1.79 -30.51
N ASN A 189 3.22 2.02 -30.48
CA ASN A 189 2.16 1.12 -30.96
C ASN A 189 2.16 -0.29 -30.31
N SER A 190 2.79 -0.47 -29.15
CA SER A 190 2.96 -1.77 -28.48
C SER A 190 1.79 -2.18 -27.58
N GLY A 191 0.82 -1.30 -27.34
CA GLY A 191 -0.37 -1.63 -26.56
C GLY A 191 -1.20 -0.43 -26.12
N PRO A 192 -2.41 -0.69 -25.56
CA PRO A 192 -3.34 0.33 -25.13
C PRO A 192 -2.87 1.09 -23.87
N ASP A 193 -2.13 0.46 -22.97
CA ASP A 193 -1.63 0.89 -21.65
C ASP A 193 -0.46 1.90 -21.68
N ARG A 194 -0.50 2.89 -22.59
CA ARG A 194 0.63 3.82 -22.84
C ARG A 194 0.33 5.29 -22.58
N ARG A 195 -0.87 5.64 -22.14
CA ARG A 195 -1.30 7.04 -21.91
C ARG A 195 -0.91 7.58 -20.53
N LEU A 196 0.29 7.19 -20.07
CA LEU A 196 0.82 7.38 -18.72
C LEU A 196 1.00 8.86 -18.30
N ILE A 197 0.90 9.80 -19.24
CA ILE A 197 1.05 11.25 -19.01
C ILE A 197 -0.15 12.06 -19.52
N GLN A 198 -1.24 11.39 -19.91
CA GLN A 198 -2.46 12.06 -20.34
C GLN A 198 -3.37 12.26 -19.12
N THR A 199 -3.83 13.49 -18.91
CA THR A 199 -4.61 13.90 -17.72
C THR A 199 -5.85 13.05 -17.47
N ASP A 200 -6.45 12.51 -18.53
CA ASP A 200 -7.69 11.73 -18.49
C ASP A 200 -7.46 10.22 -18.34
N SER A 201 -6.20 9.77 -18.29
CA SER A 201 -5.90 8.34 -18.29
C SER A 201 -5.93 7.70 -16.90
N GLY A 202 -6.20 8.46 -15.83
CA GLY A 202 -6.44 7.88 -14.51
C GLY A 202 -5.25 7.07 -13.97
N TRP A 203 -5.52 5.98 -13.27
CA TRP A 203 -4.51 5.22 -12.54
C TRP A 203 -3.82 4.14 -13.36
N PHE A 204 -2.58 3.83 -13.02
CA PHE A 204 -1.81 2.73 -13.57
C PHE A 204 -1.13 1.95 -12.46
N HIS A 205 -1.12 0.63 -12.56
CA HIS A 205 -0.26 -0.22 -11.76
C HIS A 205 1.10 -0.37 -12.46
N VAL A 206 2.18 -0.09 -11.75
CA VAL A 206 3.54 -0.17 -12.29
C VAL A 206 4.41 -1.01 -11.39
N VAL A 207 5.13 -1.96 -11.98
CA VAL A 207 6.26 -2.63 -11.33
C VAL A 207 7.49 -2.38 -12.19
N THR A 208 8.56 -1.88 -11.58
CA THR A 208 9.82 -1.64 -12.26
C THR A 208 10.99 -2.14 -11.46
N SER A 209 12.04 -2.60 -12.13
CA SER A 209 13.25 -3.06 -11.46
C SER A 209 14.50 -2.85 -12.27
N THR A 210 15.65 -2.95 -11.61
CA THR A 210 16.97 -2.99 -12.24
C THR A 210 17.97 -3.73 -11.35
N PHE A 211 19.04 -4.23 -11.94
CA PHE A 211 20.17 -4.81 -11.22
C PHE A 211 21.49 -4.67 -11.98
N GLY A 212 22.60 -4.60 -11.26
CA GLY A 212 23.94 -4.57 -11.87
C GLY A 212 24.97 -3.86 -11.02
N SER A 213 26.23 -3.92 -11.46
CA SER A 213 27.38 -3.34 -10.74
C SER A 213 27.75 -1.93 -11.19
N SER A 214 27.19 -1.48 -12.32
CA SER A 214 27.44 -0.16 -12.90
C SER A 214 26.14 0.45 -13.43
N GLY A 215 26.14 1.76 -13.67
CA GLY A 215 25.00 2.43 -14.31
C GLY A 215 24.62 1.80 -15.66
N ARG A 216 25.63 1.45 -16.48
CA ARG A 216 25.38 0.80 -17.77
C ARG A 216 24.73 -0.56 -17.62
N ASP A 217 25.20 -1.39 -16.70
CA ASP A 217 24.61 -2.72 -16.46
C ASP A 217 23.16 -2.56 -15.99
N ARG A 218 22.93 -1.67 -15.03
CA ARG A 218 21.60 -1.40 -14.48
C ARG A 218 20.65 -0.85 -15.55
N ALA A 219 21.10 0.09 -16.39
CA ALA A 219 20.32 0.61 -17.49
C ALA A 219 19.99 -0.45 -18.56
N ALA A 220 20.84 -1.46 -18.75
CA ALA A 220 20.58 -2.57 -19.65
C ALA A 220 19.62 -3.62 -19.04
N ASN A 221 19.52 -3.67 -17.72
CA ASN A 221 18.76 -4.65 -16.95
C ASN A 221 17.45 -4.10 -16.38
N PHE A 222 16.93 -3.00 -16.92
CA PHE A 222 15.60 -2.54 -16.52
C PHE A 222 14.53 -3.58 -16.88
N LYS A 223 13.57 -3.75 -15.98
CA LYS A 223 12.31 -4.44 -16.27
C LYS A 223 11.13 -3.53 -15.95
N LEU A 224 10.03 -3.72 -16.66
CA LEU A 224 8.83 -2.92 -16.51
C LEU A 224 7.58 -3.75 -16.77
N TRP A 225 6.62 -3.68 -15.85
CA TRP A 225 5.26 -4.15 -16.05
C TRP A 225 4.28 -3.01 -15.84
N ILE A 226 3.29 -2.90 -16.72
CA ILE A 226 2.19 -1.94 -16.64
C ILE A 226 0.88 -2.73 -16.63
N ASN A 227 0.06 -2.56 -15.60
CA ASN A 227 -1.22 -3.27 -15.44
C ASN A 227 -1.07 -4.79 -15.68
N GLY A 228 0.00 -5.37 -15.11
CA GLY A 228 0.35 -6.80 -15.25
C GLY A 228 0.99 -7.22 -16.58
N VAL A 229 1.11 -6.34 -17.57
CA VAL A 229 1.71 -6.66 -18.87
C VAL A 229 3.21 -6.34 -18.86
N ASP A 230 4.06 -7.31 -19.22
CA ASP A 230 5.50 -7.10 -19.34
C ASP A 230 5.83 -6.23 -20.56
N ARG A 231 6.45 -5.07 -20.30
CA ARG A 231 6.84 -4.06 -21.28
C ARG A 231 8.35 -3.88 -21.37
N THR A 232 9.11 -4.82 -20.81
CA THR A 232 10.56 -4.76 -20.77
C THR A 232 11.17 -4.62 -22.17
N ASP A 233 10.66 -5.37 -23.16
CA ASP A 233 11.15 -5.31 -24.54
C ASP A 233 10.75 -4.02 -25.29
N ASN A 234 9.79 -3.26 -24.76
CA ASN A 234 9.35 -1.98 -25.34
C ASN A 234 10.23 -0.80 -24.88
N LEU A 235 11.07 -1.00 -23.87
CA LEU A 235 11.95 0.03 -23.32
C LEU A 235 13.05 0.42 -24.31
N GLN A 236 13.12 1.71 -24.64
CA GLN A 236 14.09 2.27 -25.59
C GLN A 236 14.95 3.36 -24.94
N PRO A 237 16.22 3.54 -25.30
CA PRO A 237 17.05 4.64 -24.79
C PRO A 237 16.50 6.01 -25.21
N ASN A 238 16.71 7.03 -24.38
CA ASN A 238 16.29 8.41 -24.67
C ASN A 238 17.26 9.43 -24.05
N VAL A 239 16.88 10.70 -24.00
CA VAL A 239 17.66 11.83 -23.46
C VAL A 239 16.92 12.65 -22.40
N THR A 240 15.89 12.08 -21.77
CA THR A 240 14.95 12.80 -20.89
C THR A 240 14.96 12.34 -19.43
N GLY A 241 15.67 11.25 -19.11
CA GLY A 241 15.79 10.68 -17.77
C GLY A 241 16.75 11.40 -16.82
N TRP A 242 17.34 12.54 -17.23
CA TRP A 242 18.20 13.35 -16.37
C TRP A 242 17.45 13.88 -15.13
N GLY A 243 18.21 14.11 -14.06
CA GLY A 243 17.73 14.35 -12.71
C GLY A 243 18.45 15.49 -12.00
N ILE A 244 18.22 15.61 -10.69
CA ILE A 244 19.03 16.43 -9.78
C ILE A 244 19.27 15.55 -8.56
N ASP A 245 20.52 15.48 -8.11
CA ASP A 245 20.85 14.88 -6.82
C ASP A 245 20.46 15.89 -5.72
N THR A 246 19.53 15.48 -4.86
CA THR A 246 19.19 16.23 -3.64
C THR A 246 19.62 15.49 -2.38
N GLY A 247 20.19 14.29 -2.52
CA GLY A 247 20.53 13.37 -1.44
C GLY A 247 19.33 12.79 -0.71
N LEU A 248 18.10 13.06 -1.18
CA LEU A 248 16.87 12.72 -0.48
C LEU A 248 15.95 11.86 -1.34
N ALA A 249 15.55 10.70 -0.82
CA ALA A 249 14.53 9.87 -1.45
C ALA A 249 13.14 10.52 -1.35
N LYS A 250 12.35 10.41 -2.43
CA LYS A 250 11.06 11.08 -2.58
C LYS A 250 10.05 10.27 -3.37
N ILE A 251 8.78 10.49 -3.05
CA ILE A 251 7.61 10.10 -3.83
C ILE A 251 6.97 11.38 -4.36
N GLY A 252 6.72 11.46 -5.67
CA GLY A 252 6.04 12.59 -6.30
C GLY A 252 6.89 13.85 -6.55
N GLY A 253 8.15 13.91 -6.08
CA GLY A 253 8.95 15.13 -6.11
C GLY A 253 10.38 14.95 -6.62
N ARG A 254 10.87 15.94 -7.37
CA ARG A 254 12.27 16.02 -7.82
C ARG A 254 13.14 16.85 -6.89
N LYS A 255 12.82 18.15 -6.80
CA LYS A 255 13.63 19.16 -6.11
C LYS A 255 13.20 19.35 -4.65
N ALA A 256 13.91 20.17 -3.90
CA ALA A 256 13.53 20.50 -2.52
C ALA A 256 12.26 21.35 -2.46
N ASP A 257 12.06 22.23 -3.45
CA ASP A 257 10.86 23.04 -3.60
C ASP A 257 9.67 22.14 -4.03
N PRO A 258 8.62 22.00 -3.20
CA PRO A 258 7.45 21.18 -3.53
C PRO A 258 6.60 21.78 -4.65
N ALA A 259 6.64 23.10 -4.87
CA ALA A 259 5.93 23.76 -5.96
C ALA A 259 6.73 23.79 -7.28
N ASN A 260 7.82 23.02 -7.36
CA ASN A 260 8.60 22.97 -8.58
C ASN A 260 7.80 22.33 -9.72
N SER A 261 7.99 22.85 -10.93
CA SER A 261 7.36 22.33 -12.16
C SER A 261 7.64 20.85 -12.47
N THR A 262 8.61 20.22 -11.78
CA THR A 262 8.97 18.80 -11.93
C THR A 262 8.48 17.93 -10.75
N THR A 263 7.61 18.50 -9.90
CA THR A 263 6.74 17.74 -9.00
C THR A 263 5.63 17.12 -9.83
N HIS A 264 5.31 15.86 -9.58
CA HIS A 264 4.31 15.15 -10.36
C HIS A 264 2.93 15.81 -10.25
N SER A 265 2.25 15.91 -11.39
CA SER A 265 0.92 16.50 -11.48
C SER A 265 -0.21 15.58 -11.00
N GLY A 266 0.03 14.27 -10.98
CA GLY A 266 -0.93 13.27 -10.56
C GLY A 266 -0.79 12.87 -9.08
N ALA A 267 -1.02 11.58 -8.83
CA ALA A 267 -1.06 10.99 -7.48
C ALA A 267 -0.23 9.70 -7.42
N GLN A 268 0.12 9.29 -6.22
CA GLN A 268 0.81 8.03 -5.93
C GLN A 268 0.12 7.30 -4.79
N ASP A 269 0.17 5.99 -4.90
CA ASP A 269 -0.44 5.09 -3.94
C ASP A 269 0.34 3.78 -3.89
N GLU A 270 0.30 3.07 -2.76
CA GLU A 270 0.84 1.73 -2.58
C GLU A 270 2.31 1.55 -3.00
N VAL A 271 3.19 2.47 -2.58
CA VAL A 271 4.61 2.49 -2.99
C VAL A 271 5.42 1.48 -2.17
N ALA A 272 5.69 0.33 -2.78
CA ALA A 272 6.50 -0.75 -2.23
C ALA A 272 7.90 -0.80 -2.86
N ILE A 273 8.93 -0.95 -2.04
CA ILE A 273 10.34 -0.88 -2.44
C ILE A 273 11.08 -2.10 -1.89
N TRP A 274 11.63 -2.92 -2.78
CA TRP A 274 12.52 -4.03 -2.44
C TRP A 274 13.96 -3.63 -2.77
N LEU A 275 14.79 -3.46 -1.75
CA LEU A 275 16.24 -3.33 -1.92
C LEU A 275 16.89 -4.72 -1.99
N ASP A 276 18.06 -4.76 -2.63
CA ASP A 276 18.83 -5.96 -2.90
C ASP A 276 18.07 -7.10 -3.63
N ARG A 277 16.91 -6.81 -4.22
CA ARG A 277 16.03 -7.81 -4.84
C ARG A 277 15.38 -7.29 -6.11
N VAL A 278 15.32 -8.17 -7.10
CA VAL A 278 14.51 -8.02 -8.31
C VAL A 278 13.40 -9.05 -8.23
N LEU A 279 12.15 -8.60 -8.24
CA LEU A 279 11.00 -9.51 -8.31
C LEU A 279 11.04 -10.34 -9.62
N THR A 280 10.66 -11.60 -9.50
CA THR A 280 10.42 -12.47 -10.64
C THR A 280 9.13 -12.07 -11.36
N ASP A 281 9.01 -12.47 -12.63
CA ASP A 281 7.82 -12.15 -13.44
C ASP A 281 6.53 -12.71 -12.80
N LYS A 282 6.63 -13.85 -12.11
CA LYS A 282 5.51 -14.44 -11.35
C LYS A 282 5.13 -13.61 -10.13
N GLU A 283 6.11 -13.05 -9.41
CA GLU A 283 5.83 -12.18 -8.26
C GLU A 283 5.24 -10.85 -8.72
N ALA A 284 5.78 -10.24 -9.79
CA ALA A 284 5.21 -9.04 -10.39
C ALA A 284 3.77 -9.26 -10.88
N LEU A 285 3.51 -10.39 -11.54
CA LEU A 285 2.14 -10.78 -11.94
C LEU A 285 1.23 -11.02 -10.73
N SER A 286 1.74 -11.63 -9.65
CA SER A 286 0.92 -11.87 -8.45
C SER A 286 0.45 -10.59 -7.77
N LEU A 287 1.21 -9.50 -7.86
CA LEU A 287 0.78 -8.18 -7.40
C LEU A 287 -0.41 -7.68 -8.23
N TRP A 288 -0.33 -7.81 -9.56
CA TRP A 288 -1.42 -7.42 -10.45
C TRP A 288 -2.67 -8.27 -10.23
N GLU A 289 -2.54 -9.59 -10.16
CA GLU A 289 -3.64 -10.52 -9.85
C GLU A 289 -4.29 -10.18 -8.52
N ALA A 290 -3.50 -9.79 -7.51
CA ALA A 290 -4.01 -9.37 -6.21
C ALA A 290 -4.82 -8.07 -6.28
N ALA A 291 -4.43 -7.12 -7.14
CA ALA A 291 -5.16 -5.87 -7.35
C ALA A 291 -6.53 -6.10 -8.02
N ILE A 292 -6.59 -6.93 -9.07
CA ILE A 292 -7.83 -7.12 -9.85
C ILE A 292 -8.77 -8.17 -9.28
N THR A 293 -8.30 -8.99 -8.32
CA THR A 293 -9.10 -10.05 -7.72
C THR A 293 -9.65 -9.62 -6.37
N GLU A 294 -10.97 -9.54 -6.27
CA GLU A 294 -11.65 -9.42 -4.98
C GLU A 294 -11.49 -10.75 -4.22
N LYS A 295 -10.74 -10.74 -3.12
CA LYS A 295 -10.70 -11.88 -2.21
C LYS A 295 -11.61 -11.60 -1.03
N LYS A 296 -12.86 -12.07 -1.05
CA LYS A 296 -13.71 -11.98 0.13
C LYS A 296 -13.03 -12.70 1.30
N ILE A 297 -12.57 -11.96 2.30
CA ILE A 297 -12.16 -12.55 3.58
C ILE A 297 -13.47 -12.91 4.28
N PRO A 298 -13.73 -14.20 4.54
CA PRO A 298 -14.91 -14.57 5.31
C PRO A 298 -14.83 -13.91 6.68
N LEU A 299 -15.96 -13.42 7.18
CA LEU A 299 -16.07 -13.05 8.59
C LEU A 299 -15.99 -14.34 9.42
N VAL A 300 -14.99 -14.42 10.29
CA VAL A 300 -14.65 -15.57 11.11
C VAL A 300 -14.47 -15.10 12.54
N ILE A 301 -15.13 -15.81 13.46
CA ILE A 301 -14.80 -15.69 14.89
C ILE A 301 -13.44 -16.36 15.09
N GLU A 302 -12.44 -15.56 15.44
CA GLU A 302 -11.05 -15.96 15.62
C GLU A 302 -10.80 -16.53 17.01
N ASP A 303 -11.51 -15.98 18.02
CA ASP A 303 -11.39 -16.41 19.41
C ASP A 303 -12.73 -16.30 20.18
N VAL A 304 -12.89 -17.15 21.18
CA VAL A 304 -13.99 -17.12 22.14
C VAL A 304 -13.44 -17.41 23.53
N GLN A 305 -13.42 -16.39 24.38
CA GLN A 305 -12.95 -16.48 25.76
C GLN A 305 -14.14 -16.52 26.72
N LEU A 306 -14.17 -17.53 27.60
CA LEU A 306 -15.16 -17.64 28.69
C LEU A 306 -14.55 -17.19 30.02
N ASP A 307 -15.16 -16.19 30.64
CA ASP A 307 -14.82 -15.72 31.98
C ASP A 307 -15.88 -16.18 33.00
N LEU A 308 -15.47 -17.08 33.91
CA LEU A 308 -16.33 -17.63 34.95
C LEU A 308 -16.41 -16.68 36.15
N GLY A 309 -17.59 -16.10 36.39
CA GLY A 309 -17.83 -15.27 37.55
C GLY A 309 -18.52 -16.02 38.71
N LYS A 310 -18.65 -15.34 39.85
CA LYS A 310 -19.29 -15.91 41.06
C LYS A 310 -20.81 -15.86 41.02
N SER A 311 -21.37 -14.91 40.26
CA SER A 311 -22.81 -14.64 40.16
C SER A 311 -23.34 -14.80 38.73
N SER A 312 -22.50 -14.56 37.73
CA SER A 312 -22.77 -14.68 36.29
C SER A 312 -21.47 -14.95 35.56
N ASN A 313 -21.53 -15.53 34.37
CA ASN A 313 -20.40 -15.66 33.46
C ASN A 313 -20.38 -14.47 32.48
N ALA A 314 -19.25 -14.30 31.80
CA ALA A 314 -19.13 -13.44 30.62
C ALA A 314 -18.40 -14.19 29.51
N VAL A 315 -18.67 -13.85 28.26
CA VAL A 315 -17.94 -14.38 27.10
C VAL A 315 -17.49 -13.24 26.23
N THR A 316 -16.20 -13.22 25.90
CA THR A 316 -15.64 -12.32 24.90
C THR A 316 -15.52 -13.07 23.58
N VAL A 317 -16.10 -12.52 22.52
CA VAL A 317 -15.97 -13.05 21.15
C VAL A 317 -15.10 -12.07 20.37
N THR A 318 -14.12 -12.61 19.66
CA THR A 318 -13.22 -11.83 18.81
C THR A 318 -13.31 -12.34 17.39
N TRP A 319 -13.39 -11.44 16.41
CA TRP A 319 -13.48 -11.78 14.99
C TRP A 319 -12.58 -10.89 14.15
N ASN A 320 -12.23 -11.37 12.95
CA ASN A 320 -11.55 -10.52 11.98
C ASN A 320 -12.51 -9.43 11.48
N SER A 321 -12.13 -8.18 11.65
CA SER A 321 -12.97 -7.01 11.35
C SER A 321 -12.30 -6.07 10.34
N ARG A 322 -13.05 -5.06 9.88
CA ARG A 322 -12.66 -4.05 8.88
C ARG A 322 -12.94 -2.65 9.46
N ARG A 323 -12.07 -1.65 9.28
CA ARG A 323 -12.29 -0.31 9.88
C ARG A 323 -13.46 0.34 9.21
N GLY A 324 -14.04 1.29 9.94
CA GLY A 324 -15.19 2.03 9.45
C GLY A 324 -16.43 1.15 9.28
N ARG A 325 -16.35 -0.16 9.60
CA ARG A 325 -17.49 -1.06 9.62
C ARG A 325 -18.10 -1.14 11.00
N VAL A 326 -19.39 -1.41 11.00
CA VAL A 326 -20.19 -1.66 12.19
C VAL A 326 -20.64 -3.12 12.14
N TYR A 327 -20.56 -3.77 13.29
CA TYR A 327 -20.89 -5.18 13.45
C TYR A 327 -22.07 -5.35 14.40
N GLY A 328 -22.93 -6.30 14.07
CA GLY A 328 -23.93 -6.84 14.96
C GLY A 328 -23.50 -8.19 15.53
N VAL A 329 -23.59 -8.32 16.85
CA VAL A 329 -23.35 -9.57 17.56
C VAL A 329 -24.68 -10.11 18.07
N TYR A 330 -24.94 -11.37 17.73
CA TYR A 330 -26.15 -12.08 18.10
C TYR A 330 -25.78 -13.36 18.86
N SER A 331 -26.64 -13.76 19.78
CA SER A 331 -26.50 -15.03 20.49
C SER A 331 -27.76 -15.89 20.45
N THR A 332 -27.57 -17.19 20.65
CA THR A 332 -28.67 -18.15 20.82
C THR A 332 -28.22 -19.31 21.70
N THR A 333 -29.17 -20.08 22.24
CA THR A 333 -28.88 -21.27 23.06
C THR A 333 -29.11 -22.59 22.32
N ASN A 334 -29.68 -22.57 21.10
CA ASN A 334 -30.15 -23.79 20.45
C ASN A 334 -29.94 -23.91 18.92
N LEU A 335 -29.24 -22.95 18.29
CA LEU A 335 -28.94 -22.92 16.84
C LEU A 335 -30.18 -22.99 15.91
N GLN A 336 -31.39 -22.79 16.43
CA GLN A 336 -32.60 -22.83 15.61
C GLN A 336 -32.74 -21.52 14.82
N SER A 337 -33.17 -21.64 13.56
CA SER A 337 -33.39 -20.47 12.70
C SER A 337 -34.50 -19.59 13.28
N GLY A 338 -34.23 -18.28 13.41
CA GLY A 338 -35.18 -17.29 13.93
C GLY A 338 -35.11 -17.01 15.43
N GLU A 339 -34.27 -17.72 16.19
CA GLU A 339 -34.12 -17.55 17.65
C GLU A 339 -32.75 -16.96 18.03
N TRP A 340 -32.29 -15.98 17.24
CA TRP A 340 -31.08 -15.21 17.55
C TRP A 340 -31.48 -13.92 18.25
N GLU A 341 -31.01 -13.76 19.48
CA GLU A 341 -31.12 -12.52 20.24
C GLU A 341 -29.99 -11.59 19.83
N GLU A 342 -30.33 -10.35 19.50
CA GLU A 342 -29.37 -9.28 19.29
C GLU A 342 -28.78 -8.86 20.63
N LEU A 343 -27.45 -8.89 20.73
CA LEU A 343 -26.75 -8.38 21.91
C LEU A 343 -26.36 -6.92 21.71
N ASP A 344 -25.89 -6.59 20.51
CA ASP A 344 -25.52 -5.25 20.08
C ASP A 344 -25.48 -5.22 18.54
N ASP A 345 -25.87 -4.12 17.92
CA ASP A 345 -25.87 -3.86 16.47
C ASP A 345 -25.08 -2.60 16.09
N GLY A 346 -24.35 -2.01 17.05
CA GLY A 346 -23.61 -0.76 16.90
C GLY A 346 -22.11 -0.89 17.15
N ILE A 347 -21.54 -2.10 17.09
CA ILE A 347 -20.15 -2.32 17.45
C ILE A 347 -19.25 -1.80 16.32
N GLU A 348 -18.71 -0.60 16.51
CA GLU A 348 -17.70 -0.03 15.63
C GLU A 348 -16.43 -0.89 15.63
N SER A 349 -15.83 -1.04 14.45
CA SER A 349 -14.60 -1.80 14.31
C SER A 349 -13.41 -1.20 15.07
N GLU A 350 -12.60 -2.05 15.69
CA GLU A 350 -11.37 -1.68 16.39
C GLU A 350 -10.13 -1.78 15.50
N GLY A 351 -10.25 -2.31 14.28
CA GLY A 351 -9.10 -2.55 13.40
C GLY A 351 -9.27 -3.75 12.50
N ASP A 352 -8.24 -4.61 12.47
CA ASP A 352 -8.23 -5.91 11.79
C ASP A 352 -8.95 -6.99 12.59
N SER A 353 -9.16 -6.73 13.88
CA SER A 353 -9.85 -7.59 14.82
C SER A 353 -10.69 -6.73 15.75
N THR A 354 -11.89 -7.18 16.07
CA THR A 354 -12.81 -6.51 17.00
C THR A 354 -13.30 -7.53 18.00
N SER A 355 -13.45 -7.10 19.25
CA SER A 355 -14.00 -7.92 20.32
C SER A 355 -15.30 -7.35 20.88
N PHE A 356 -16.18 -8.23 21.34
CA PHE A 356 -17.37 -7.88 22.12
C PHE A 356 -17.52 -8.80 23.32
N THR A 357 -17.88 -8.23 24.47
CA THR A 357 -18.10 -8.99 25.71
C THR A 357 -19.59 -9.07 26.05
N ASP A 358 -20.13 -10.28 26.00
CA ASP A 358 -21.47 -10.62 26.47
C ASP A 358 -21.43 -10.91 27.97
N GLU A 359 -21.95 -9.97 28.77
CA GLU A 359 -21.97 -10.05 30.23
C GLU A 359 -23.32 -10.57 30.78
N GLY A 360 -23.33 -10.98 32.04
CA GLY A 360 -24.58 -11.31 32.75
C GLY A 360 -25.15 -12.70 32.43
N ILE A 361 -24.37 -13.57 31.79
CA ILE A 361 -24.79 -14.92 31.40
C ILE A 361 -25.10 -15.75 32.67
N PRO A 362 -26.30 -16.33 32.80
CA PRO A 362 -26.66 -17.13 33.97
C PRO A 362 -25.76 -18.35 34.16
N LEU A 363 -25.35 -18.67 35.40
CA LEU A 363 -24.54 -19.86 35.72
C LEU A 363 -25.23 -21.20 35.36
N THR A 364 -26.55 -21.16 35.20
CA THR A 364 -27.37 -22.31 34.77
C THR A 364 -27.26 -22.58 33.27
N GLU A 365 -26.89 -21.58 32.47
CA GLU A 365 -26.75 -21.70 31.03
C GLU A 365 -25.55 -22.59 30.68
N LYS A 366 -25.78 -23.59 29.82
CA LYS A 366 -24.77 -24.61 29.49
C LYS A 366 -24.20 -24.49 28.09
N LYS A 367 -24.88 -23.75 27.21
CA LYS A 367 -24.51 -23.58 25.82
C LYS A 367 -24.98 -22.21 25.38
N ARG A 368 -24.08 -21.50 24.70
CA ARG A 368 -24.35 -20.26 24.01
C ARG A 368 -23.59 -20.29 22.70
N PHE A 369 -24.23 -19.81 21.65
CA PHE A 369 -23.66 -19.73 20.31
C PHE A 369 -23.69 -18.28 19.89
N TYR A 370 -22.67 -17.87 19.15
CA TYR A 370 -22.50 -16.51 18.68
C TYR A 370 -22.50 -16.47 17.16
N LYS A 371 -23.05 -15.39 16.63
CA LYS A 371 -22.99 -15.03 15.22
C LYS A 371 -22.65 -13.55 15.17
N VAL A 372 -21.62 -13.24 14.40
CA VAL A 372 -21.26 -11.86 14.06
C VAL A 372 -21.74 -11.62 12.64
N MET A 373 -22.33 -10.45 12.40
CA MET A 373 -22.68 -9.96 11.07
C MET A 373 -22.07 -8.59 10.88
N GLU A 374 -21.55 -8.32 9.69
CA GLU A 374 -21.28 -6.95 9.29
C GLU A 374 -22.60 -6.30 8.85
N LEU A 375 -22.82 -5.06 9.26
CA LEU A 375 -24.00 -4.27 8.92
C LEU A 375 -23.62 -3.26 7.82
N GLU A 376 -24.56 -3.00 6.91
CA GLU A 376 -24.36 -2.11 5.75
C GLU A 376 -24.32 -0.62 6.12
#